data_AF-A0A953F640-F1
#
_entry.id   AF-A0A953F640-F1
#
_cell.length_a   1.000
_cell.length_b   1.000
_cell.length_c   1.000
_cell.angle_alpha   90.00
_cell.angle_beta   90.00
_cell.angle_gamma   90.00
#
_symmetry.space_group_name_H-M   'P 1'
#
loop_
_entity.id
_entity.type
_entity.pdbx_description
1 polymer ?
#
loop_
_entity_poly.entity_id
_entity_poly.type
_entity_poly.pdbx_seq_one_letter_code
_entity_poly.pdbx_strand_id
1 'polypeptide(L)'
;MKAFFICLATLIHLQVSAQERNGSLSTNRPGKGMFFQKEAITTSFKDVDTSRCFADGFGDSATYLPLQYMPKTDSGAFILPPGFYEMNCESYCIRAGTYGPSAGDGYGWAELSGPQQNLMITALRKSR
;
A
#
# COMPACT_ATOMS: atom_id res chain seq x y z
N MET A 1 -63.78 17.35 11.13
CA MET A 1 -63.72 18.83 11.09
C MET A 1 -62.50 19.21 10.25
N LYS A 2 -62.66 20.22 9.39
CA LYS A 2 -61.71 20.87 8.45
C LYS A 2 -60.31 21.12 9.05
N ALA A 3 -59.18 21.35 8.37
CA ALA A 3 -58.65 21.31 6.99
C ALA A 3 -57.20 21.91 7.04
N PHE A 4 -56.47 21.89 5.91
CA PHE A 4 -55.16 22.50 5.56
C PHE A 4 -53.90 21.64 5.84
N PHE A 5 -53.28 20.93 4.86
CA PHE A 5 -52.46 21.38 3.70
C PHE A 5 -51.43 22.45 4.11
N ILE A 6 -50.12 22.17 4.13
CA ILE A 6 -49.15 22.20 3.00
C ILE A 6 -47.92 21.38 3.47
N CYS A 7 -47.59 20.24 2.86
CA CYS A 7 -46.67 20.08 1.72
C CYS A 7 -45.24 20.59 1.99
N LEU A 8 -44.40 19.76 2.61
CA LEU A 8 -43.08 19.41 2.05
C LEU A 8 -42.62 18.09 2.64
N ALA A 9 -42.23 17.19 1.75
CA ALA A 9 -41.96 15.77 1.92
C ALA A 9 -41.36 15.32 3.27
N THR A 10 -42.14 14.41 3.87
CA THR A 10 -41.75 13.24 4.67
C THR A 10 -40.31 12.73 4.44
N LEU A 11 -39.52 12.54 5.51
CA LEU A 11 -39.48 11.30 6.32
C LEU A 11 -38.98 10.09 5.51
N ILE A 12 -37.78 9.58 5.83
CA ILE A 12 -37.57 8.24 6.42
C ILE A 12 -36.08 7.86 6.41
N HIS A 13 -35.60 7.64 7.64
CA HIS A 13 -34.63 6.64 8.09
C HIS A 13 -33.98 5.69 7.07
N LEU A 14 -32.65 5.59 7.21
CA LEU A 14 -31.90 4.34 7.45
C LEU A 14 -32.17 3.17 6.48
N GLN A 15 -31.23 2.90 5.58
CA GLN A 15 -30.73 1.54 5.30
C GLN A 15 -29.31 1.66 4.71
N VAL A 16 -28.31 1.21 5.47
CA VAL A 16 -27.05 0.71 4.91
C VAL A 16 -27.40 -0.59 4.21
N SER A 17 -27.38 -0.60 2.88
CA SER A 17 -27.42 -1.81 2.09
C SER A 17 -26.12 -1.94 1.31
N ALA A 18 -25.32 -2.94 1.69
CA ALA A 18 -24.25 -3.47 0.85
C ALA A 18 -24.89 -3.94 -0.46
N GLN A 19 -24.59 -3.26 -1.57
CA GLN A 19 -25.07 -3.67 -2.88
C GLN A 19 -24.01 -4.55 -3.55
N GLU A 20 -24.25 -5.87 -3.53
CA GLU A 20 -23.65 -6.80 -4.48
C GLU A 20 -24.01 -6.35 -5.90
N ARG A 21 -23.05 -5.79 -6.62
CA ARG A 21 -23.23 -5.48 -8.05
C ARG A 21 -22.99 -6.76 -8.85
N ASN A 22 -24.05 -7.56 -8.97
CA ASN A 22 -24.24 -8.51 -10.06
C ASN A 22 -24.47 -7.71 -11.36
N GLY A 23 -23.39 -7.20 -11.94
CA GLY A 23 -23.37 -6.64 -13.29
C GLY A 23 -22.65 -7.62 -14.20
N SER A 24 -23.36 -8.21 -15.17
CA SER A 24 -22.73 -9.03 -16.20
C SER A 24 -21.79 -8.15 -17.02
N LEU A 25 -20.50 -8.35 -16.81
CA LEU A 25 -19.47 -7.66 -17.58
C LEU A 25 -19.43 -8.29 -18.99
N SER A 26 -20.02 -7.54 -19.92
CA SER A 26 -19.97 -7.75 -21.36
C SER A 26 -18.60 -8.26 -21.82
N THR A 27 -18.62 -9.41 -22.49
CA THR A 27 -17.47 -10.07 -23.07
C THR A 27 -16.96 -9.30 -24.29
N ASN A 28 -16.13 -8.29 -24.06
CA ASN A 28 -15.29 -7.71 -25.10
C ASN A 28 -14.00 -7.17 -24.47
N ARG A 29 -13.06 -8.09 -24.16
CA ARG A 29 -11.65 -7.72 -23.97
C ARG A 29 -10.92 -7.95 -25.30
N PRO A 30 -10.49 -6.90 -26.01
CA PRO A 30 -9.54 -7.06 -27.10
C PRO A 30 -8.19 -7.46 -26.49
N GLY A 31 -7.55 -8.49 -27.06
CA GLY A 31 -6.18 -8.88 -26.68
C GLY A 31 -6.04 -10.30 -26.12
N LYS A 32 -6.51 -11.28 -26.87
CA LYS A 32 -5.97 -12.65 -26.82
C LYS A 32 -4.53 -12.58 -27.35
N GLY A 33 -3.54 -12.67 -26.44
CA GLY A 33 -2.13 -12.71 -26.79
C GLY A 33 -1.23 -11.69 -26.08
N MET A 34 -1.41 -11.45 -24.79
CA MET A 34 -0.30 -10.90 -23.99
C MET A 34 0.51 -12.09 -23.49
N PHE A 35 1.59 -12.45 -24.20
CA PHE A 35 2.66 -13.22 -23.59
C PHE A 35 3.08 -12.46 -22.34
N PHE A 36 2.84 -13.03 -21.15
CA PHE A 36 3.35 -12.45 -19.91
C PHE A 36 4.87 -12.44 -20.04
N GLN A 37 5.38 -11.27 -20.40
CA GLN A 37 6.77 -10.92 -20.38
C GLN A 37 7.30 -11.31 -18.99
N LYS A 38 8.48 -11.92 -18.97
CA LYS A 38 9.27 -12.31 -17.79
C LYS A 38 8.98 -11.39 -16.59
N GLU A 39 8.73 -11.98 -15.40
CA GLU A 39 8.42 -11.23 -14.18
C GLU A 39 9.32 -9.99 -14.04
N ALA A 40 8.71 -8.82 -13.86
CA ALA A 40 9.42 -7.53 -13.82
C ALA A 40 10.46 -7.47 -12.70
N ILE A 41 10.10 -8.03 -11.55
CA ILE A 41 10.95 -8.23 -10.40
C ILE A 41 10.81 -9.69 -9.95
N THR A 42 11.89 -10.25 -9.45
CA THR A 42 11.96 -11.64 -8.97
C THR A 42 12.12 -11.73 -7.45
N THR A 43 12.27 -10.59 -6.76
CA THR A 43 12.32 -10.52 -5.29
C THR A 43 11.06 -11.11 -4.68
N SER A 44 11.25 -11.95 -3.68
CA SER A 44 10.21 -12.71 -2.99
C SER A 44 10.45 -12.75 -1.48
N PHE A 45 9.50 -13.28 -0.71
CA PHE A 45 9.66 -13.48 0.73
C PHE A 45 10.83 -14.40 1.10
N LYS A 46 11.28 -15.27 0.18
CA LYS A 46 12.45 -16.13 0.40
C LYS A 46 13.76 -15.35 0.42
N ASP A 47 13.77 -14.16 -0.17
CA ASP A 47 14.94 -13.29 -0.28
C ASP A 47 15.03 -12.30 0.89
N VAL A 48 14.09 -12.37 1.84
CA VAL A 48 14.12 -11.58 3.07
C VAL A 48 15.22 -12.08 3.99
N ASP A 49 16.08 -11.17 4.44
CA ASP A 49 17.08 -11.48 5.45
C ASP A 49 16.42 -11.61 6.83
N THR A 50 16.14 -12.85 7.22
CA THR A 50 15.53 -13.18 8.52
C THR A 50 16.51 -13.15 9.68
N SER A 51 17.83 -13.05 9.43
CA SER A 51 18.85 -12.99 10.48
C SER A 51 18.81 -11.66 11.25
N ARG A 52 18.16 -10.64 10.69
CA ARG A 52 18.06 -9.28 11.23
C ARG A 52 16.65 -8.92 11.68
N CYS A 53 15.83 -9.91 11.99
CA CYS A 53 14.52 -9.67 12.59
C CYS A 53 14.65 -9.18 14.04
N PHE A 54 13.89 -8.16 14.39
CA PHE A 54 13.76 -7.73 15.78
C PHE A 54 12.86 -8.72 16.55
N ALA A 55 13.03 -8.76 17.87
CA ALA A 55 12.16 -9.54 18.74
C ALA A 55 10.73 -8.98 18.73
N ASP A 56 9.75 -9.84 19.03
CA ASP A 56 8.37 -9.42 19.23
C ASP A 56 8.30 -8.35 20.35
N GLY A 57 7.54 -7.28 20.12
CA GLY A 57 7.42 -6.13 21.03
C GLY A 57 8.59 -5.14 20.98
N PHE A 58 9.51 -5.27 20.03
CA PHE A 58 10.56 -4.28 19.79
C PHE A 58 9.94 -2.92 19.43
N GLY A 59 10.15 -1.92 20.28
CA GLY A 59 9.65 -0.56 20.07
C GLY A 59 8.30 -0.24 20.71
N ASP A 60 7.71 -1.16 21.48
CA ASP A 60 6.41 -0.95 22.15
C ASP A 60 6.44 0.20 23.18
N SER A 61 7.57 0.39 23.85
CA SER A 61 7.79 1.47 24.81
C SER A 61 8.56 2.66 24.23
N ALA A 62 8.82 2.66 22.93
CA ALA A 62 9.63 3.68 22.30
C ALA A 62 8.88 5.00 22.13
N THR A 63 9.63 6.10 22.24
CA THR A 63 9.18 7.40 21.75
C THR A 63 9.70 7.59 20.33
N TYR A 64 8.79 7.73 19.37
CA TYR A 64 9.14 7.90 17.96
C TYR A 64 9.38 9.38 17.66
N LEU A 65 10.47 9.65 16.95
CA LEU A 65 10.80 10.98 16.46
C LEU A 65 10.38 11.12 14.99
N PRO A 66 9.75 12.24 14.59
CA PRO A 66 9.39 12.44 13.19
C PRO A 66 10.66 12.54 12.32
N LEU A 67 10.83 11.60 11.38
CA LEU A 67 12.00 11.53 10.50
C LEU A 67 12.18 12.81 9.67
N GLN A 68 11.08 13.50 9.36
CA GLN A 68 11.07 14.76 8.60
C GLN A 68 11.85 15.90 9.26
N TYR A 69 12.07 15.86 10.57
CA TYR A 69 12.84 16.85 11.31
C TYR A 69 14.32 16.48 11.44
N MET A 70 14.72 15.31 10.95
CA MET A 70 16.12 14.87 11.03
C MET A 70 16.99 15.63 10.03
N PRO A 71 18.21 16.04 10.44
CA PRO A 71 19.15 16.69 9.54
C PRO A 71 19.49 15.79 8.35
N LYS A 72 19.78 16.40 7.22
CA LYS A 72 20.16 15.70 5.98
C LYS A 72 21.59 16.04 5.59
N THR A 73 22.25 15.09 4.93
CA THR A 73 23.51 15.32 4.22
C THR A 73 23.27 16.16 2.97
N ASP A 74 24.35 16.68 2.38
CA ASP A 74 24.30 17.41 1.10
C ASP A 74 23.73 16.54 -0.05
N SER A 75 23.85 15.22 0.06
CA SER A 75 23.26 14.24 -0.88
C SER A 75 21.79 13.90 -0.59
N GLY A 76 21.20 14.50 0.45
CA GLY A 76 19.79 14.32 0.82
C GLY A 76 19.50 13.10 1.71
N ALA A 77 20.52 12.40 2.22
CA ALA A 77 20.35 11.29 3.14
C ALA A 77 20.09 11.78 4.57
N PHE A 78 19.26 11.07 5.35
CA PHE A 78 19.00 11.42 6.75
C PHE A 78 20.20 11.05 7.64
N ILE A 79 20.53 11.92 8.59
CA ILE A 79 21.52 11.66 9.64
C ILE A 79 20.77 11.24 10.90
N LEU A 80 20.86 9.96 11.25
CA LEU A 80 20.06 9.34 12.30
C LEU A 80 20.94 8.91 13.48
N PRO A 81 20.84 9.55 14.65
CA PRO A 81 21.37 8.96 15.88
C PRO A 81 20.58 7.68 16.24
N PRO A 82 21.09 6.83 17.15
CA PRO A 82 20.33 5.68 17.64
C PRO A 82 18.99 6.12 18.24
N GLY A 83 17.88 5.52 17.79
CA GLY A 83 16.54 5.89 18.23
C GLY A 83 15.44 5.30 17.34
N PHE A 84 14.19 5.66 17.66
CA PHE A 84 13.00 5.24 16.91
C PHE A 84 12.47 6.42 16.10
N TYR A 85 12.12 6.16 14.84
CA TYR A 85 11.72 7.20 13.89
C TYR A 85 10.45 6.81 13.15
N GLU A 86 9.62 7.80 12.82
CA GLU A 86 8.38 7.61 12.07
C GLU A 86 8.30 8.55 10.87
N MET A 87 7.64 8.09 9.81
CA MET A 87 7.31 8.90 8.64
C MET A 87 6.09 8.34 7.91
N ASN A 88 5.42 9.19 7.13
CA ASN A 88 4.40 8.75 6.19
C ASN A 88 5.05 8.43 4.83
N CYS A 89 4.84 7.21 4.33
CA CYS A 89 5.30 6.75 3.02
C CYS A 89 4.12 6.35 2.14
N GLU A 90 4.21 6.62 0.86
CA GLU A 90 3.35 5.97 -0.13
C GLU A 90 3.88 4.57 -0.42
N SER A 91 2.97 3.59 -0.44
CA SER A 91 3.30 2.21 -0.81
C SER A 91 2.78 1.91 -2.21
N TYR A 92 3.60 1.22 -3.00
CA TYR A 92 3.24 0.81 -4.36
C TYR A 92 3.36 -0.71 -4.50
N CYS A 93 2.30 -1.35 -4.96
CA CYS A 93 2.34 -2.76 -5.30
C CYS A 93 3.05 -2.93 -6.65
N ILE A 94 4.33 -3.33 -6.62
CA ILE A 94 5.13 -3.55 -7.84
C ILE A 94 4.66 -4.82 -8.59
N ARG A 95 4.01 -5.75 -7.88
CA ARG A 95 3.45 -6.97 -8.44
C ARG A 95 1.92 -6.97 -8.31
N ALA A 96 1.24 -6.48 -9.33
CA ALA A 96 -0.22 -6.40 -9.35
C ALA A 96 -0.85 -7.80 -9.43
N GLY A 97 -1.92 -8.03 -8.65
CA GLY A 97 -2.73 -9.26 -8.75
C GLY A 97 -2.11 -10.52 -8.13
N THR A 98 -1.05 -10.39 -7.33
CA THR A 98 -0.49 -11.52 -6.58
C THR A 98 -1.04 -11.60 -5.18
N TYR A 99 -1.06 -12.82 -4.60
CA TYR A 99 -1.54 -13.05 -3.24
C TYR A 99 -0.83 -12.10 -2.28
N GLY A 100 -1.63 -11.26 -1.60
CA GLY A 100 -1.14 -10.44 -0.49
C GLY A 100 -0.71 -11.33 0.67
N PRO A 101 0.06 -10.79 1.63
CA PRO A 101 0.36 -11.52 2.86
C PRO A 101 -0.96 -11.97 3.53
N SER A 102 -1.04 -13.26 3.88
CA SER A 102 -2.26 -13.85 4.43
C SER A 102 -2.47 -13.56 5.92
N ALA A 103 -1.41 -13.18 6.65
CA ALA A 103 -1.44 -12.81 8.06
C ALA A 103 -0.16 -12.06 8.47
N GLY A 104 -0.26 -11.23 9.52
CA GLY A 104 0.85 -10.50 10.14
C GLY A 104 1.13 -9.14 9.50
N ASP A 105 1.69 -8.22 10.31
CA ASP A 105 2.04 -6.85 9.90
C ASP A 105 3.56 -6.67 9.68
N GLY A 106 4.28 -7.78 9.54
CA GLY A 106 5.74 -7.79 9.42
C GLY A 106 6.21 -7.37 8.03
N TYR A 107 7.13 -6.41 7.98
CA TYR A 107 7.84 -6.03 6.76
C TYR A 107 9.27 -6.58 6.82
N GLY A 108 9.63 -7.37 5.81
CA GLY A 108 10.99 -7.88 5.64
C GLY A 108 11.79 -7.01 4.69
N TRP A 109 13.07 -6.75 5.02
CA TRP A 109 13.99 -6.13 4.08
C TRP A 109 14.49 -7.17 3.08
N ALA A 110 14.37 -6.86 1.78
CA ALA A 110 14.94 -7.63 0.69
C ALA A 110 15.38 -6.67 -0.43
N GLU A 111 16.50 -6.97 -1.07
CA GLU A 111 16.95 -6.17 -2.22
C GLU A 111 16.04 -6.44 -3.44
N LEU A 112 15.69 -5.37 -4.16
CA LEU A 112 14.93 -5.49 -5.39
C LEU A 112 15.81 -6.19 -6.43
N SER A 113 15.31 -7.21 -7.10
CA SER A 113 16.01 -8.03 -8.09
C SER A 113 15.10 -8.30 -9.27
N GLY A 114 15.68 -8.53 -10.44
CA GLY A 114 14.97 -8.98 -11.64
C GLY A 114 15.18 -8.08 -12.87
N PRO A 115 14.58 -8.46 -14.01
CA PRO A 115 14.83 -7.84 -15.32
C PRO A 115 14.56 -6.33 -15.39
N GLN A 116 13.59 -5.83 -14.62
CA GLN A 116 13.17 -4.43 -14.62
C GLN A 116 13.51 -3.71 -13.31
N GLN A 117 14.37 -4.27 -12.47
CA GLN A 117 14.79 -3.66 -11.19
C GLN A 117 15.17 -2.18 -11.33
N ASN A 118 16.02 -1.85 -12.30
CA ASN A 118 16.49 -0.48 -12.51
C ASN A 118 15.37 0.49 -12.90
N LEU A 119 14.43 0.02 -13.74
CA LEU A 119 13.25 0.81 -14.12
C LEU A 119 12.38 1.09 -12.89
N MET A 120 12.16 0.08 -12.04
CA MET A 120 11.36 0.22 -10.82
C MET A 120 12.02 1.16 -9.82
N ILE A 121 13.33 1.02 -9.56
CA ILE A 121 14.08 1.94 -8.69
C ILE A 121 14.00 3.37 -9.24
N THR A 122 14.14 3.54 -10.56
CA THR A 122 14.07 4.86 -11.19
C THR A 122 12.67 5.46 -11.05
N ALA A 123 11.61 4.66 -11.24
CA ALA A 123 10.23 5.09 -11.06
C ALA A 123 9.97 5.53 -9.60
N LEU A 124 10.39 4.73 -8.61
CA LEU A 124 10.25 5.06 -7.19
C LEU A 124 11.03 6.33 -6.80
N ARG A 125 12.21 6.57 -7.38
CA ARG A 125 12.99 7.79 -7.13
C ARG A 125 12.35 9.04 -7.73
N LYS A 126 11.44 8.87 -8.70
CA LYS A 126 10.74 9.95 -9.42
C LYS A 126 9.25 10.03 -9.07
N SER A 127 8.73 9.19 -8.16
CA SER A 127 7.31 9.12 -7.83
C SER A 127 6.86 10.23 -6.87
N ARG A 128 7.55 11.38 -6.87
CA ARG A 128 7.25 12.56 -6.08
C ARG A 128 7.42 13.81 -6.93
#